data_AF-G5E3P1-F1
#
_entry.id   AF-G5E3P1-F1
#
_cell.length_a   1.000
_cell.length_b   1.000
_cell.length_c   1.000
_cell.angle_alpha   90.00
_cell.angle_beta   90.00
_cell.angle_gamma   90.00
#
_symmetry.space_group_name_H-M   'P 1'
#
loop_
_entity.id
_entity.type
_entity.pdbx_description
1 polymer ?
#
loop_
_entity_poly.entity_id
_entity_poly.type
_entity_poly.pdbx_seq_one_letter_code
_entity_poly.pdbx_strand_id
1 'polypeptide(L)'
;EDTYQFHRAFTPGLQEYVEAVTFQHFITSRMLFSISEVNKQLLFEDLQMPPTTEKAHTLGIQVTPVDYLLGVADLTGELMRLCISSVGNGDMDTPFELSQFLRNIFDGFSYIGTGPYEISKLFALKQRPSKVENACYTLKGSEIPKHM
;
A
#
# COMPACT_ATOMS: atom_id res chain seq x y z
N GLU A 1 -18.25 21.40 -6.94
CA GLU A 1 -17.24 21.53 -8.02
C GLU A 1 -16.98 20.15 -8.61
N ASP A 2 -16.57 20.06 -9.88
CA ASP A 2 -16.20 18.77 -10.49
C ASP A 2 -14.82 18.34 -9.98
N THR A 3 -14.79 17.30 -9.16
CA THR A 3 -13.57 16.75 -8.56
C THR A 3 -12.55 16.26 -9.59
N TYR A 4 -12.99 15.82 -10.78
CA TYR A 4 -12.08 15.35 -11.82
C TYR A 4 -11.31 16.49 -12.48
N GLN A 5 -11.86 17.70 -12.49
CA GLN A 5 -11.21 18.89 -13.06
C GLN A 5 -9.92 19.24 -12.33
N PHE A 6 -9.91 19.10 -11.00
CA PHE A 6 -8.79 19.45 -10.13
C PHE A 6 -8.00 18.24 -9.63
N HIS A 7 -8.35 17.02 -10.06
CA HIS A 7 -7.75 15.77 -9.58
C HIS A 7 -6.22 15.76 -9.66
N ARG A 8 -5.65 16.29 -10.75
CA ARG A 8 -4.19 16.41 -10.92
C ARG A 8 -3.50 17.27 -9.87
N ALA A 9 -4.20 18.20 -9.22
CA ALA A 9 -3.62 19.06 -8.20
C ALA A 9 -3.39 18.34 -6.87
N PHE A 10 -4.15 17.27 -6.58
CA PHE A 10 -4.09 16.58 -5.29
C PHE A 10 -3.80 15.08 -5.38
N THR A 11 -3.82 14.47 -6.57
CA THR A 11 -3.51 13.06 -6.79
C THR A 11 -2.19 12.60 -6.14
N PRO A 12 -1.06 13.35 -6.17
CA PRO A 12 0.16 12.88 -5.52
C PRO A 12 0.01 12.80 -4.00
N GLY A 13 -0.69 13.77 -3.39
CA GLY A 13 -0.96 13.77 -1.96
C GLY A 13 -1.90 12.65 -1.53
N LEU A 14 -2.89 12.29 -2.37
CA LEU A 14 -3.75 11.13 -2.11
C LEU A 14 -3.01 9.80 -2.20
N GLN A 15 -2.10 9.65 -3.17
CA GLN A 15 -1.28 8.44 -3.30
C GLN A 15 -0.38 8.24 -2.06
N GLU A 16 0.29 9.31 -1.62
CA GLU A 16 1.12 9.30 -0.40
C GLU A 16 0.29 9.00 0.85
N TYR A 17 -0.92 9.58 0.96
CA TYR A 17 -1.84 9.29 2.05
C TYR A 17 -2.24 7.82 2.07
N VAL A 18 -2.60 7.24 0.91
CA VAL A 18 -2.92 5.81 0.78
C VAL A 18 -1.74 4.95 1.22
N GLU A 19 -0.53 5.25 0.75
CA GLU A 19 0.69 4.56 1.16
C GLU A 19 0.86 4.57 2.68
N ALA A 20 0.74 5.75 3.31
CA ALA A 20 0.91 5.91 4.75
C ALA A 20 -0.13 5.11 5.57
N VAL A 21 -1.42 5.23 5.25
CA VAL A 21 -2.49 4.55 6.03
C VAL A 21 -2.48 3.05 5.81
N THR A 22 -2.18 2.59 4.59
CA THR A 22 -2.07 1.15 4.30
C THR A 22 -0.83 0.55 4.96
N PHE A 23 0.29 1.29 5.03
CA PHE A 23 1.48 0.86 5.75
C PHE A 23 1.24 0.75 7.25
N GLN A 24 0.63 1.77 7.86
CA GLN A 24 0.24 1.73 9.27
C GLN A 24 -0.68 0.54 9.58
N HIS A 25 -1.69 0.33 8.73
CA HIS A 25 -2.62 -0.78 8.91
C HIS A 25 -1.91 -2.14 8.77
N PHE A 26 -0.97 -2.29 7.84
CA PHE A 26 -0.17 -3.50 7.72
C PHE A 26 0.69 -3.76 8.97
N ILE A 27 1.32 -2.71 9.54
CA ILE A 27 2.13 -2.83 10.76
C ILE A 27 1.31 -3.38 11.93
N THR A 28 0.03 -3.03 12.01
CA THR A 28 -0.85 -3.40 13.12
C THR A 28 -1.65 -4.68 12.91
N SER A 29 -2.04 -4.98 11.67
CA SER A 29 -2.98 -6.07 11.37
C SER A 29 -2.45 -7.13 10.40
N ARG A 30 -1.31 -6.87 9.74
CA ARG A 30 -0.76 -7.70 8.63
C ARG A 30 -1.71 -7.86 7.43
N MET A 31 -2.71 -7.00 7.31
CA MET A 31 -3.66 -7.00 6.20
C MET A 31 -3.55 -5.72 5.36
N LEU A 32 -4.10 -5.77 4.14
CA LEU A 32 -4.20 -4.60 3.26
C LEU A 32 -5.47 -3.83 3.60
N PHE A 33 -5.33 -2.54 3.89
CA PHE A 33 -6.46 -1.66 4.17
C PHE A 33 -7.21 -1.32 2.90
N SER A 34 -8.51 -1.61 2.83
CA SER A 34 -9.29 -1.48 1.60
C SER A 34 -9.62 -0.04 1.25
N ILE A 35 -9.84 0.24 -0.04
CA ILE A 35 -10.24 1.58 -0.52
C ILE A 35 -11.53 2.08 0.15
N SER A 36 -12.46 1.19 0.49
CA SER A 36 -13.69 1.56 1.20
C SER A 36 -13.39 2.08 2.60
N GLU A 37 -12.43 1.46 3.29
CA GLU A 37 -12.04 1.88 4.63
C GLU A 37 -11.23 3.18 4.60
N VAL A 38 -10.35 3.35 3.62
CA VAL A 38 -9.65 4.62 3.36
C VAL A 38 -10.66 5.75 3.13
N ASN A 39 -11.64 5.55 2.25
CA ASN A 39 -12.66 6.57 1.95
C ASN A 39 -13.55 6.90 3.16
N LYS A 40 -13.78 5.95 4.08
CA LYS A 40 -14.51 6.22 5.33
C LYS A 40 -13.74 7.15 6.27
N GLN A 41 -12.40 7.10 6.27
CA GLN A 41 -11.58 8.01 7.09
C GLN A 41 -11.55 9.44 6.54
N LEU A 42 -11.88 9.62 5.26
CA LEU A 42 -11.92 10.92 4.58
C LEU A 42 -13.33 11.52 4.54
N LEU A 43 -14.18 11.13 5.49
CA LEU A 43 -15.49 11.74 5.74
C LEU A 43 -15.38 12.67 6.94
N PHE A 44 -15.76 13.93 6.76
CA PHE A 44 -15.66 15.01 7.72
C PHE A 44 -17.04 15.63 7.95
N GLU A 45 -17.34 15.96 9.20
CA GLU A 45 -18.57 16.68 9.55
C GLU A 45 -18.42 18.17 9.19
N ASP A 46 -19.42 18.73 8.50
CA ASP A 46 -19.47 20.16 8.25
C ASP A 46 -19.89 20.92 9.52
N LEU A 47 -18.89 21.48 10.21
CA LEU A 47 -19.07 22.23 11.45
C LEU A 47 -19.71 23.62 11.24
N GLN A 48 -19.87 24.09 10.00
CA GLN A 48 -20.39 25.43 9.70
C GLN A 48 -21.92 25.46 9.57
N MET A 49 -22.58 24.30 9.58
CA MET A 49 -24.03 24.20 9.43
C MET A 49 -24.75 23.89 10.76
N PRO A 50 -25.90 24.52 11.04
CA PRO A 50 -26.68 24.21 12.22
C PRO A 50 -27.19 22.75 12.16
N PRO A 51 -27.24 22.03 13.30
CA PRO A 51 -27.59 20.60 13.37
C PRO A 51 -29.06 20.27 13.06
N THR A 52 -29.82 21.21 12.48
CA THR A 52 -31.28 21.15 12.36
C THR A 52 -31.80 20.65 11.02
N THR A 53 -30.94 20.42 10.02
CA THR A 53 -31.33 19.79 8.75
C THR A 53 -31.02 18.30 8.78
N GLU A 54 -32.04 17.46 8.54
CA GLU A 54 -32.04 15.97 8.59
C GLU A 54 -31.02 15.25 7.68
N LYS A 55 -30.10 15.99 7.05
CA LYS A 55 -28.93 15.45 6.36
C LYS A 55 -27.70 16.10 6.97
N ALA A 56 -26.97 15.36 7.79
CA ALA A 56 -25.62 15.75 8.15
C ALA A 56 -24.85 16.00 6.84
N HIS A 57 -24.43 17.25 6.63
CA HIS A 57 -23.62 17.60 5.47
C HIS A 57 -22.23 17.03 5.72
N THR A 58 -21.96 15.85 5.16
CA THR A 58 -20.64 15.22 5.23
C THR A 58 -19.81 15.73 4.07
N LEU A 59 -18.71 16.42 4.37
CA LEU A 59 -17.68 16.75 3.39
C LEU A 59 -16.75 15.55 3.27
N GLY A 60 -16.33 15.20 2.06
CA GLY A 60 -15.39 14.11 1.92
C GLY A 60 -14.63 14.13 0.62
N ILE A 61 -13.44 13.53 0.67
CA ILE A 61 -12.59 13.32 -0.50
C ILE A 61 -12.63 11.82 -0.81
N GLN A 62 -12.97 11.48 -2.05
CA GLN A 62 -12.97 10.11 -2.52
C GLN A 62 -11.64 9.80 -3.20
N VAL A 63 -10.91 8.83 -2.69
CA VAL A 63 -9.74 8.25 -3.35
C VAL A 63 -10.22 7.47 -4.57
N THR A 64 -9.66 7.76 -5.74
CA THR A 64 -9.99 7.03 -6.96
C THR A 64 -9.33 5.64 -6.94
N PRO A 65 -9.87 4.65 -7.67
CA PRO A 65 -9.21 3.34 -7.79
C PRO A 65 -7.77 3.44 -8.30
N VAL A 66 -7.46 4.41 -9.16
CA VAL A 66 -6.11 4.62 -9.69
C VAL A 66 -5.18 5.16 -8.62
N ASP A 67 -5.59 6.18 -7.86
CA ASP A 67 -4.78 6.71 -6.75
C ASP A 67 -4.51 5.64 -5.70
N TYR A 68 -5.52 4.82 -5.40
CA TYR A 68 -5.36 3.71 -4.46
C TYR A 68 -4.34 2.68 -4.96
N LEU A 69 -4.46 2.25 -6.22
CA LEU A 69 -3.51 1.29 -6.80
C LEU A 69 -2.09 1.85 -6.87
N LEU A 70 -1.92 3.13 -7.19
CA LEU A 70 -0.60 3.78 -7.20
C LEU A 70 0.00 3.88 -5.80
N GLY A 71 -0.77 4.32 -4.80
CA GLY A 71 -0.32 4.34 -3.40
C GLY A 71 0.02 2.95 -2.85
N VAL A 72 -0.77 1.92 -3.18
CA VAL A 72 -0.45 0.53 -2.82
C VAL A 72 0.79 0.02 -3.57
N ALA A 73 1.03 0.47 -4.80
CA ALA A 73 2.25 0.13 -5.52
C ALA A 73 3.49 0.72 -4.84
N ASP A 74 3.41 1.94 -4.32
CA ASP A 74 4.50 2.59 -3.59
C ASP A 74 4.69 2.01 -2.18
N LEU A 75 3.62 1.63 -1.48
CA LEU A 75 3.64 0.83 -0.23
C LEU A 75 4.58 -0.39 -0.32
N THR A 76 4.58 -1.10 -1.45
CA THR A 76 5.46 -2.29 -1.60
C THR A 76 6.95 -1.95 -1.45
N GLY A 77 7.34 -0.70 -1.75
CA GLY A 77 8.68 -0.18 -1.52
C GLY A 77 9.00 -0.03 -0.03
N GLU A 78 8.07 0.51 0.76
CA GLU A 78 8.24 0.65 2.22
C GLU A 78 8.26 -0.71 2.92
N LEU A 79 7.40 -1.64 2.49
CA LEU A 79 7.39 -3.01 3.01
C LEU A 79 8.71 -3.74 2.73
N MET A 80 9.32 -3.49 1.57
CA MET A 80 10.65 -4.00 1.26
C MET A 80 11.71 -3.41 2.22
N ARG A 81 11.67 -2.10 2.50
CA ARG A 81 12.59 -1.46 3.46
C ARG A 81 12.41 -2.02 4.86
N LEU A 82 11.16 -2.22 5.29
CA LEU A 82 10.83 -2.86 6.56
C LEU A 82 11.43 -4.27 6.64
N CYS A 83 11.32 -5.08 5.59
CA CYS A 83 11.91 -6.42 5.54
C CYS A 83 13.43 -6.39 5.74
N ILE A 84 14.15 -5.51 5.04
CA ILE A 84 15.60 -5.44 5.18
C ILE A 84 16.00 -4.97 6.58
N SER A 85 15.27 -3.99 7.12
CA SER A 85 15.50 -3.50 8.48
C SER A 85 15.22 -4.58 9.54
N SER A 86 14.18 -5.40 9.36
CA SER A 86 13.83 -6.46 10.31
C SER A 86 14.91 -7.55 10.33
N VAL A 87 15.38 -7.97 9.15
CA VAL A 87 16.52 -8.90 9.00
C VAL A 87 17.76 -8.36 9.70
N GLY A 88 18.09 -7.09 9.48
CA GLY A 88 19.25 -6.44 10.11
C GLY A 88 19.16 -6.39 11.64
N ASN A 89 17.95 -6.38 12.20
CA ASN A 89 17.69 -6.41 13.63
C ASN A 89 17.56 -7.84 14.21
N GLY A 90 17.75 -8.88 13.39
CA GLY A 90 17.64 -10.29 13.79
C GLY A 90 16.21 -10.82 13.88
N ASP A 91 15.22 -10.10 13.34
CA ASP A 91 13.85 -10.59 13.22
C ASP A 91 13.74 -11.59 12.07
N MET A 92 13.38 -12.82 12.42
CA MET A 92 13.30 -13.94 11.50
C MET A 92 11.89 -14.19 10.97
N ASP A 93 10.85 -13.62 11.58
CA ASP A 93 9.45 -13.94 11.27
C ASP A 93 8.86 -12.90 10.30
N THR A 94 9.07 -11.61 10.59
CA THR A 94 8.56 -10.49 9.78
C THR A 94 8.92 -10.61 8.28
N PRO A 95 10.12 -11.05 7.87
CA PRO A 95 10.45 -11.22 6.45
C PRO A 95 9.54 -12.21 5.72
N PHE A 96 9.15 -13.31 6.35
CA PHE A 96 8.26 -14.31 5.73
C PHE A 96 6.84 -13.81 5.59
N GLU A 97 6.34 -13.10 6.61
CA GLU A 97 5.02 -12.45 6.56
C GLU A 97 4.97 -11.41 5.42
N LEU A 98 6.02 -10.59 5.31
CA LEU A 98 6.17 -9.60 4.24
C LEU A 98 6.28 -10.26 2.86
N SER A 99 7.01 -11.38 2.75
CA SER A 99 7.12 -12.14 1.51
C SER A 99 5.75 -12.62 1.04
N GLN A 100 4.95 -13.22 1.93
CA GLN A 100 3.61 -13.71 1.59
C GLN A 100 2.68 -12.56 1.20
N PHE A 101 2.73 -11.45 1.93
CA PHE A 101 1.91 -10.29 1.65
C PHE A 101 2.24 -9.65 0.29
N LEU A 102 3.53 -9.47 -0.01
CA LEU A 102 3.99 -8.90 -1.27
C LEU A 102 3.67 -9.79 -2.48
N ARG A 103 3.68 -11.12 -2.32
CA ARG A 103 3.21 -12.06 -3.34
C ARG A 103 1.73 -11.87 -3.65
N ASN A 104 0.89 -11.80 -2.63
CA ASN A 104 -0.55 -11.59 -2.81
C ASN A 104 -0.85 -10.26 -3.53
N ILE A 105 -0.14 -9.19 -3.17
CA ILE A 105 -0.24 -7.91 -3.88
C ILE A 105 0.19 -8.08 -5.33
N PHE A 106 1.36 -8.67 -5.58
CA PHE A 106 1.88 -8.87 -6.92
C PHE A 106 0.93 -9.67 -7.82
N ASP A 107 0.33 -10.74 -7.30
CA ASP A 107 -0.66 -11.55 -7.99
C ASP A 107 -1.92 -10.74 -8.31
N GLY A 108 -2.39 -9.92 -7.35
CA GLY A 108 -3.52 -9.01 -7.54
C GLY A 108 -3.28 -7.99 -8.66
N PHE A 109 -2.12 -7.34 -8.68
CA PHE A 109 -1.79 -6.44 -9.77
C PHE A 109 -1.59 -7.17 -11.12
N SER A 110 -1.00 -8.36 -11.10
CA SER A 110 -0.84 -9.18 -12.31
C SER A 110 -2.19 -9.61 -12.89
N TYR A 111 -3.18 -9.86 -12.03
CA TYR A 111 -4.55 -10.17 -12.43
C TYR A 111 -5.25 -8.99 -13.11
N ILE A 112 -5.01 -7.75 -12.66
CA ILE A 112 -5.56 -6.54 -13.28
C ILE A 112 -5.01 -6.34 -14.71
N GLY A 113 -3.76 -6.74 -14.97
CA GLY A 113 -3.16 -6.67 -16.30
C GLY A 113 -2.88 -5.24 -16.78
N THR A 114 -3.31 -4.90 -18.01
CA THR A 114 -3.08 -3.58 -18.63
C THR A 114 -4.10 -2.55 -18.13
N GLY A 115 -3.86 -2.02 -16.93
CA GLY A 115 -4.54 -0.81 -16.46
C GLY A 115 -4.05 0.47 -17.17
N PRO A 116 -4.48 1.67 -16.72
CA PRO A 116 -3.95 2.95 -17.19
C PRO A 116 -2.42 2.95 -17.28
N TYR A 117 -1.84 3.73 -18.21
CA TYR A 117 -0.39 3.77 -18.42
C TYR A 117 0.41 3.97 -17.12
N GLU A 118 -0.14 4.70 -16.15
CA GLU A 118 0.46 4.93 -14.83
C GLU A 118 0.66 3.62 -14.03
N ILE A 119 -0.22 2.64 -14.22
CA ILE A 119 -0.13 1.29 -13.64
C ILE A 119 0.99 0.47 -14.30
N SER A 120 1.52 0.89 -15.47
CA SER A 120 2.70 0.27 -16.09
C SER A 120 3.97 0.37 -15.23
N LYS A 121 3.98 1.20 -14.17
CA LYS A 121 4.98 1.14 -13.08
C LYS A 121 5.04 -0.22 -12.37
N LEU A 122 4.10 -1.12 -12.64
CA LEU A 122 4.11 -2.54 -12.30
C LEU A 122 5.43 -3.28 -12.57
N PHE A 123 6.22 -2.83 -13.55
CA PHE A 123 7.54 -3.42 -13.79
C PHE A 123 8.51 -3.25 -12.61
N ALA A 124 8.41 -2.16 -11.84
CA ALA A 124 9.19 -2.00 -10.61
C ALA A 124 8.68 -2.96 -9.51
N LEU A 125 7.38 -3.27 -9.49
CA LEU A 125 6.78 -4.23 -8.57
C LEU A 125 7.33 -5.65 -8.79
N LYS A 126 7.66 -6.05 -10.04
CA LYS A 126 8.23 -7.38 -10.33
C LYS A 126 9.56 -7.66 -9.61
N GLN A 127 10.37 -6.63 -9.38
CA GLN A 127 11.71 -6.83 -8.79
C GLN A 127 11.72 -6.82 -7.26
N ARG A 128 10.66 -6.33 -6.61
CA ARG A 128 10.61 -6.14 -5.15
C ARG A 128 10.34 -7.44 -4.37
N PRO A 129 9.41 -8.33 -4.79
CA PRO A 129 9.24 -9.65 -4.19
C PRO A 129 10.54 -10.45 -4.17
N SER A 130 11.30 -10.45 -5.27
CA SER A 130 12.56 -11.19 -5.36
C SER A 130 13.58 -10.77 -4.30
N LYS A 131 13.63 -9.49 -3.92
CA LYS A 131 14.56 -9.03 -2.87
C LYS A 131 14.15 -9.53 -1.48
N VAL A 132 12.85 -9.49 -1.19
CA VAL A 132 12.30 -10.01 0.07
C VAL A 132 12.42 -11.54 0.14
N GLU A 133 12.18 -12.23 -0.98
CA GLU A 133 12.35 -13.68 -1.09
C GLU A 133 13.80 -14.12 -0.93
N ASN A 134 14.75 -13.39 -1.52
CA ASN A 134 16.18 -13.64 -1.32
C ASN A 134 16.56 -13.47 0.15
N ALA A 135 16.06 -12.43 0.83
CA ALA A 135 16.28 -12.25 2.26
C ALA A 135 15.73 -13.43 3.07
N CYS A 136 14.51 -13.86 2.79
CA CYS A 136 13.89 -15.05 3.40
C CYS A 136 14.69 -16.34 3.15
N TYR A 137 15.23 -16.50 1.94
CA TYR A 137 16.05 -17.65 1.56
C TYR A 137 17.35 -17.70 2.36
N THR A 138 18.07 -16.57 2.48
CA THR A 138 19.27 -16.47 3.30
C THR A 138 18.99 -16.80 4.76
N LEU A 139 17.85 -16.33 5.31
CA LEU A 139 17.46 -16.61 6.69
C LEU A 139 17.18 -18.10 6.97
N LYS A 140 16.70 -18.88 6.00
CA LYS A 140 16.47 -20.33 6.17
C LYS A 140 17.77 -21.15 6.26
N GLY A 141 18.95 -20.53 6.15
CA GLY A 141 20.23 -21.22 6.32
C GLY A 141 20.47 -22.32 5.27
N SER A 142 19.80 -22.25 4.12
CA SER A 142 19.96 -23.25 3.05
C SER A 142 21.27 -23.11 2.26
N GLU A 143 22.10 -22.11 2.57
CA GLU A 143 23.50 -22.09 2.17
C GLU A 143 24.30 -23.01 3.09
N ILE A 144 24.45 -24.27 2.67
CA ILE A 144 25.51 -25.13 3.17
C ILE A 144 26.84 -24.44 2.81
N PRO A 145 27.70 -24.07 3.77
CA PRO A 145 29.01 -23.51 3.46
C PRO A 145 29.77 -24.52 2.61
N LYS A 146 30.02 -24.20 1.32
CA LYS A 146 30.79 -25.06 0.42
C LYS A 146 32.28 -25.08 0.76
N HIS A 147 32.70 -24.36 1.80
CA HIS A 147 34.04 -24.38 2.33
C HIS A 147 34.02 -24.08 3.83
N MET A 148 34.63 -24.95 4.63
CA MET A 148 35.27 -24.60 5.91
C MET A 148 36.78 -24.59 5.67
#